data_AF-A0A7S4BIW3-F1
#
_entry.id   AF-A0A7S4BIW3-F1
#
_cell.length_a   1.000
_cell.length_b   1.000
_cell.length_c   1.000
_cell.angle_alpha   90.00
_cell.angle_beta   90.00
_cell.angle_gamma   90.00
#
_symmetry.space_group_name_H-M   'P 1'
#
loop_
_entity.id
_entity.type
_entity.pdbx_description
1 polymer ?
#
loop_
_entity_poly.entity_id
_entity_poly.type
_entity_poly.pdbx_seq_one_letter_code
_entity_poly.pdbx_strand_id
1 'polypeptide(L)'
;MTLITNNFESHADKLLSEMPLAKKQQLVTEIRDSIEIVHTSEYGNFLRHLFPSFHKLLSEGQPQFSEGPEQKIRNLLLEVLNRLPNNDTLRPHVQRMLSLCMKLLETDNEENAVICLRIIFDLHKNFRPTLESEVQPFLDFVQRIYQGLPKTVQLVFEGRSLTQARAQAASQAQANL
;
A
#
# COMPACT_ATOMS: atom_id res chain seq x y z
N MET A 1 -9.84 -0.96 -27.17
CA MET A 1 -10.08 -1.37 -25.77
C MET A 1 -9.73 -2.85 -25.64
N THR A 2 -8.44 -3.21 -25.73
CA THR A 2 -7.97 -4.61 -25.87
C THR A 2 -6.44 -4.76 -25.65
N LEU A 3 -5.86 -4.15 -24.61
CA LEU A 3 -4.41 -4.22 -24.37
C LEU A 3 -3.97 -5.28 -23.35
N ILE A 4 -4.88 -5.81 -22.53
CA ILE A 4 -4.50 -6.63 -21.36
C ILE A 4 -4.68 -8.13 -21.60
N THR A 5 -5.46 -8.55 -22.60
CA THR A 5 -6.12 -9.85 -22.51
C THR A 5 -5.25 -11.10 -22.61
N ASN A 6 -3.93 -11.03 -22.86
CA ASN A 6 -3.11 -12.26 -22.94
C ASN A 6 -1.62 -12.13 -22.56
N ASN A 7 -1.13 -11.03 -21.99
CA ASN A 7 0.32 -10.88 -21.75
C ASN A 7 0.68 -10.43 -20.34
N PHE A 8 0.07 -11.07 -19.33
CA PHE A 8 0.41 -10.84 -17.93
C PHE A 8 1.89 -11.05 -17.63
N GLU A 9 2.51 -12.02 -18.28
CA GLU A 9 3.94 -12.33 -18.15
C GLU A 9 4.82 -11.15 -18.64
N SER A 10 4.59 -10.63 -19.84
CA SER A 10 5.36 -9.48 -20.31
C SER A 10 5.14 -8.23 -19.45
N HIS A 11 3.93 -8.02 -18.93
CA HIS A 11 3.69 -6.92 -17.99
C HIS A 11 4.44 -7.14 -16.67
N ALA A 12 4.44 -8.36 -16.14
CA ALA A 12 5.20 -8.72 -14.95
C ALA A 12 6.70 -8.45 -15.13
N ASP A 13 7.28 -8.84 -16.28
CA ASP A 13 8.69 -8.60 -16.60
C ASP A 13 9.01 -7.11 -16.74
N LYS A 14 8.17 -6.36 -17.46
CA LYS A 14 8.34 -4.91 -17.64
C LYS A 14 8.30 -4.17 -16.30
N LEU A 15 7.43 -4.56 -15.38
CA LEU A 15 7.34 -3.95 -14.05
C LEU A 15 8.63 -4.14 -13.24
N LEU A 16 9.29 -5.28 -13.40
CA LEU A 16 10.54 -5.61 -12.72
C LEU A 16 11.79 -5.09 -13.44
N SER A 17 11.68 -4.76 -14.72
CA SER A 17 12.76 -4.11 -15.47
C SER A 17 13.02 -2.66 -15.02
N GLU A 18 14.25 -2.22 -15.25
CA GLU A 18 14.63 -0.81 -15.16
C GLU A 18 13.91 0.00 -16.25
N MET A 19 13.02 0.89 -15.82
CA MET A 19 12.31 1.79 -16.72
C MET A 19 11.94 3.11 -16.03
N PRO A 20 11.75 4.20 -16.79
CA PRO A 20 11.32 5.47 -16.24
C PRO A 20 10.03 5.35 -15.43
N LEU A 21 9.98 6.01 -14.27
CA LEU A 21 8.84 5.96 -13.34
C LEU A 21 7.52 6.33 -14.03
N ALA A 22 7.52 7.31 -14.93
CA ALA A 22 6.33 7.69 -15.69
C ALA A 22 5.77 6.52 -16.51
N LYS A 23 6.63 5.72 -17.16
CA LYS A 23 6.20 4.53 -17.93
C LYS A 23 5.71 3.43 -16.99
N LYS A 24 6.38 3.25 -15.85
CA LYS A 24 5.97 2.27 -14.84
C LYS A 24 4.59 2.62 -14.27
N GLN A 25 4.38 3.89 -13.93
CA GLN A 25 3.09 4.40 -13.46
C GLN A 25 1.99 4.22 -14.51
N GLN A 26 2.27 4.51 -15.78
CA GLN A 26 1.31 4.28 -16.87
C GLN A 26 0.92 2.81 -16.96
N LEU A 27 1.90 1.89 -16.94
CA LEU A 27 1.62 0.45 -17.00
C LEU A 27 0.76 -0.02 -15.84
N VAL A 28 1.05 0.41 -14.60
CA VAL A 28 0.25 0.06 -13.43
C VAL A 28 -1.17 0.65 -13.52
N THR A 29 -1.30 1.86 -14.07
CA THR A 29 -2.59 2.52 -14.31
C THR A 29 -3.43 1.70 -15.29
N GLU A 30 -2.86 1.25 -16.41
CA GLU A 30 -3.55 0.42 -17.39
C GLU A 30 -4.02 -0.91 -16.78
N ILE A 31 -3.19 -1.54 -15.95
CA ILE A 31 -3.56 -2.76 -15.21
C ILE A 31 -4.74 -2.50 -14.27
N ARG A 32 -4.70 -1.42 -13.49
CA ARG A 32 -5.79 -1.01 -12.59
C ARG A 32 -7.07 -0.74 -13.36
N ASP A 33 -6.99 -0.05 -14.49
CA ASP A 33 -8.17 0.31 -15.30
C ASP A 33 -8.82 -0.93 -15.94
N SER A 34 -8.06 -2.00 -16.14
CA SER A 34 -8.54 -3.27 -16.72
C SER A 34 -8.75 -4.37 -15.67
N ILE A 35 -8.85 -4.01 -14.39
CA ILE A 35 -8.94 -4.94 -13.28
C ILE A 35 -10.13 -5.89 -13.35
N GLU A 36 -11.21 -5.55 -14.08
CA GLU A 36 -12.38 -6.43 -14.28
C GLU A 36 -12.01 -7.83 -14.78
N ILE A 37 -10.84 -7.99 -15.40
CA ILE A 37 -10.30 -9.29 -15.84
C ILE A 37 -10.17 -10.31 -14.70
N VAL A 38 -10.01 -9.88 -13.45
CA VAL A 38 -9.93 -10.77 -12.27
C VAL A 38 -11.25 -11.48 -11.95
N HIS A 39 -12.36 -11.07 -12.58
CA HIS A 39 -13.65 -11.75 -12.46
C HIS A 39 -13.89 -12.78 -13.58
N THR A 40 -12.89 -13.02 -14.44
CA THR A 40 -12.96 -13.96 -15.57
C THR A 40 -12.12 -15.21 -15.29
N SER A 41 -12.08 -16.15 -16.26
CA SER A 41 -11.18 -17.32 -16.21
C SER A 41 -9.69 -16.96 -16.10
N GLU A 42 -9.33 -15.72 -16.44
CA GLU A 42 -7.95 -15.24 -16.41
C GLU A 42 -7.44 -14.92 -15.00
N TYR A 43 -8.27 -14.97 -13.96
CA TYR A 43 -7.85 -14.60 -12.61
C TYR A 43 -6.64 -15.40 -12.10
N GLY A 44 -6.62 -16.71 -12.37
CA GLY A 44 -5.49 -17.56 -12.00
C GLY A 44 -4.20 -17.17 -12.73
N ASN A 45 -4.29 -16.78 -14.01
CA ASN A 45 -3.14 -16.33 -14.80
C ASN A 45 -2.66 -14.96 -14.31
N PHE A 46 -3.58 -14.03 -14.04
CA PHE A 46 -3.28 -12.75 -13.43
C PHE A 46 -2.48 -12.93 -12.13
N LEU A 47 -2.96 -13.77 -11.20
CA LEU A 47 -2.29 -14.04 -9.94
C LEU A 47 -0.93 -14.71 -10.15
N ARG A 48 -0.84 -15.68 -11.06
CA ARG A 48 0.42 -16.40 -11.33
C ARG A 48 1.55 -15.44 -11.75
N HIS A 49 1.24 -14.49 -12.63
CA HIS A 49 2.28 -13.64 -13.25
C HIS A 49 2.44 -12.29 -12.56
N LEU A 50 1.35 -11.57 -12.25
CA LEU A 50 1.43 -10.19 -11.76
C LEU A 50 1.59 -10.08 -10.25
N PHE A 51 0.97 -10.98 -9.47
CA PHE A 51 1.07 -10.92 -8.01
C PHE A 51 2.52 -11.00 -7.49
N PRO A 52 3.40 -11.88 -8.00
CA PRO A 52 4.81 -11.89 -7.60
C PRO A 52 5.52 -10.56 -7.86
N SER A 53 5.26 -9.92 -9.01
CA SER A 53 5.86 -8.62 -9.36
C SER A 53 5.36 -7.50 -8.45
N PHE A 54 4.06 -7.44 -8.16
CA PHE A 54 3.50 -6.45 -7.23
C PHE A 54 4.06 -6.63 -5.83
N HIS A 55 4.08 -7.87 -5.35
CA HIS A 55 4.64 -8.20 -4.05
C HIS A 55 6.10 -7.73 -3.98
N LYS A 56 6.93 -8.07 -4.97
CA LYS A 56 8.34 -7.69 -4.99
C LYS A 56 8.53 -6.18 -4.93
N LEU A 57 7.82 -5.43 -5.78
CA LEU A 57 7.89 -3.97 -5.80
C LEU A 57 7.47 -3.32 -4.48
N LEU A 58 6.40 -3.83 -3.86
CA LEU A 58 5.92 -3.32 -2.58
C LEU A 58 6.84 -3.72 -1.42
N SER A 59 7.39 -4.94 -1.43
CA SER A 59 8.21 -5.47 -0.33
C SER A 59 9.65 -4.98 -0.33
N GLU A 60 10.26 -4.78 -1.50
CA GLU A 60 11.66 -4.38 -1.67
C GLU A 60 11.81 -2.86 -1.92
N GLY A 61 10.74 -2.20 -2.37
CA GLY A 61 10.74 -0.75 -2.56
C GLY A 61 10.86 0.02 -1.25
N GLN A 62 11.49 1.20 -1.31
CA GLN A 62 11.60 2.10 -0.17
C GLN A 62 10.23 2.69 0.17
N PRO A 63 9.83 2.72 1.46
CA PRO A 63 8.64 3.43 1.87
C PRO A 63 8.68 4.90 1.45
N GLN A 64 7.54 5.43 1.01
CA GLN A 64 7.45 6.80 0.53
C GLN A 64 6.58 7.61 1.49
N PHE A 65 7.11 8.70 2.03
CA PHE A 65 6.37 9.58 2.97
C PHE A 65 6.08 10.95 2.36
N SER A 66 6.44 11.15 1.10
CA SER A 66 6.22 12.37 0.34
C SER A 66 5.48 12.06 -0.94
N GLU A 67 4.63 12.99 -1.36
CA GLU A 67 3.97 12.96 -2.66
C GLU A 67 4.99 12.82 -3.79
N GLY A 68 4.87 11.78 -4.60
CA GLY A 68 5.82 11.48 -5.67
C GLY A 68 5.36 10.36 -6.60
N PRO A 69 6.01 10.20 -7.77
CA PRO A 69 5.69 9.13 -8.71
C PRO A 69 5.80 7.73 -8.10
N GLU A 70 6.79 7.50 -7.25
CA GLU A 70 7.02 6.24 -6.53
C GLU A 70 5.85 5.94 -5.59
N GLN A 71 5.42 6.95 -4.82
CA GLN A 71 4.27 6.81 -3.93
C GLN A 71 2.99 6.49 -4.72
N LYS A 72 2.75 7.18 -5.84
CA LYS A 72 1.61 6.90 -6.72
C LYS A 72 1.64 5.48 -7.25
N ILE A 73 2.81 4.97 -7.66
CA ILE A 73 2.94 3.58 -8.12
C ILE A 73 2.59 2.61 -6.99
N ARG A 74 3.14 2.80 -5.78
CA ARG A 74 2.85 1.94 -4.61
C ARG A 74 1.37 1.92 -4.29
N ASN A 75 0.74 3.09 -4.26
CA ASN A 75 -0.67 3.25 -4.00
C ASN A 75 -1.54 2.52 -5.04
N LEU A 76 -1.27 2.73 -6.34
CA LEU A 76 -1.99 2.03 -7.42
C LEU A 76 -1.87 0.50 -7.33
N LEU A 77 -0.69 -0.01 -6.97
CA LEU A 77 -0.50 -1.46 -6.76
C LEU A 77 -1.37 -1.98 -5.61
N LEU A 78 -1.47 -1.25 -4.51
CA LEU A 78 -2.34 -1.60 -3.38
C LEU A 78 -3.83 -1.51 -3.75
N GLU A 79 -4.24 -0.50 -4.53
CA GLU A 79 -5.61 -0.41 -5.05
C GLU A 79 -5.98 -1.64 -5.90
N VAL A 80 -5.07 -2.10 -6.74
CA VAL A 80 -5.24 -3.32 -7.53
C VAL A 80 -5.40 -4.54 -6.62
N LEU A 81 -4.53 -4.70 -5.61
CA LEU A 81 -4.63 -5.80 -4.65
C LEU A 81 -5.93 -5.78 -3.84
N ASN A 82 -6.42 -4.59 -3.49
CA ASN A 82 -7.66 -4.41 -2.74
C ASN A 82 -8.93 -4.75 -3.55
N ARG A 83 -8.84 -4.84 -4.88
CA ARG A 83 -9.95 -5.21 -5.76
C ARG A 83 -10.00 -6.70 -6.11
N LEU A 84 -9.07 -7.51 -5.61
CA LEU A 84 -9.00 -8.93 -5.94
C LEU A 84 -10.18 -9.72 -5.31
N PRO A 85 -10.83 -10.63 -6.06
CA PRO A 85 -11.90 -11.47 -5.52
C PRO A 85 -11.40 -12.46 -4.48
N ASN A 86 -12.03 -12.47 -3.30
CA ASN A 86 -11.69 -13.40 -2.21
C ASN A 86 -12.34 -14.79 -2.41
N ASN A 87 -11.91 -15.53 -3.44
CA ASN A 87 -12.34 -16.90 -3.72
C ASN A 87 -11.17 -17.90 -3.60
N ASP A 88 -11.42 -19.19 -3.88
CA ASP A 88 -10.40 -20.23 -3.72
C ASP A 88 -9.17 -20.06 -4.64
N THR A 89 -9.29 -19.34 -5.75
CA THR A 89 -8.16 -19.03 -6.63
C THR A 89 -7.12 -18.16 -5.91
N LEU A 90 -7.55 -17.29 -4.99
CA LEU A 90 -6.65 -16.44 -4.21
C LEU A 90 -5.96 -17.20 -3.06
N ARG A 91 -6.56 -18.29 -2.58
CA ARG A 91 -6.14 -19.03 -1.37
C ARG A 91 -4.63 -19.31 -1.29
N PRO A 92 -3.92 -19.72 -2.36
CA PRO A 92 -2.47 -19.95 -2.31
C PRO A 92 -1.62 -18.69 -2.02
N HIS A 93 -2.18 -17.51 -2.25
CA HIS A 93 -1.51 -16.21 -2.12
C HIS A 93 -1.86 -15.48 -0.82
N VAL A 94 -2.89 -15.93 -0.10
CA VAL A 94 -3.47 -15.23 1.06
C VAL A 94 -2.44 -14.93 2.15
N GLN A 95 -1.66 -15.93 2.59
CA GLN A 95 -0.65 -15.72 3.64
C GLN A 95 0.37 -14.68 3.22
N ARG A 96 0.86 -14.78 1.98
CA ARG A 96 1.86 -13.85 1.43
C ARG A 96 1.29 -12.43 1.28
N MET A 97 0.03 -12.29 0.92
CA MET A 97 -0.65 -10.99 0.84
C MET A 97 -0.86 -10.37 2.23
N LEU A 98 -1.25 -11.17 3.23
CA LEU A 98 -1.41 -10.72 4.60
C LEU A 98 -0.09 -10.24 5.20
N SER A 99 0.97 -11.04 5.09
CA SER A 99 2.30 -10.67 5.61
C SER A 99 2.84 -9.40 4.94
N LEU A 100 2.60 -9.22 3.63
CA LEU A 100 2.93 -7.98 2.94
C LEU A 100 2.17 -6.79 3.54
N CYS A 101 0.84 -6.88 3.68
CA CYS A 101 0.03 -5.79 4.21
C CYS A 101 0.40 -5.44 5.65
N MET A 102 0.69 -6.44 6.49
CA MET A 102 1.18 -6.23 7.86
C MET A 102 2.50 -5.46 7.89
N LYS A 103 3.46 -5.81 7.03
CA LYS A 103 4.72 -5.06 6.91
C LYS A 103 4.47 -3.61 6.47
N LEU A 104 3.67 -3.42 5.43
CA LEU A 104 3.39 -2.08 4.89
C LEU A 104 2.65 -1.19 5.88
N LEU A 105 1.80 -1.79 6.73
CA LEU A 105 1.11 -1.08 7.80
C LEU A 105 2.07 -0.46 8.83
N GLU A 106 3.25 -1.07 9.05
CA GLU A 106 4.28 -0.55 9.95
C GLU A 106 5.21 0.46 9.29
N THR A 107 5.45 0.34 7.99
CA THR A 107 6.55 1.05 7.32
C THR A 107 6.13 2.11 6.32
N ASP A 108 4.92 2.02 5.76
CA ASP A 108 4.45 2.92 4.69
C ASP A 108 3.65 4.11 5.25
N ASN A 109 3.27 5.05 4.39
CA ASN A 109 2.44 6.20 4.80
C ASN A 109 0.99 5.81 5.11
N GLU A 110 0.24 6.77 5.67
CA GLU A 110 -1.14 6.60 6.10
C GLU A 110 -2.11 6.21 4.97
N GLU A 111 -1.93 6.72 3.75
CA GLU A 111 -2.81 6.41 2.63
C GLU A 111 -2.70 4.93 2.23
N ASN A 112 -1.47 4.44 2.14
CA ASN A 112 -1.18 3.04 1.85
C ASN A 112 -1.60 2.13 3.03
N ALA A 113 -1.38 2.58 4.27
CA ALA A 113 -1.79 1.88 5.48
C ALA A 113 -3.31 1.63 5.54
N VAL A 114 -4.12 2.63 5.16
CA VAL A 114 -5.59 2.49 5.12
C VAL A 114 -6.02 1.41 4.12
N ILE A 115 -5.39 1.32 2.96
CA ILE A 115 -5.68 0.26 1.99
C ILE A 115 -5.23 -1.11 2.53
N CYS A 116 -4.04 -1.18 3.14
CA CYS A 116 -3.56 -2.41 3.78
C CYS A 116 -4.52 -2.94 4.84
N LEU A 117 -5.08 -2.05 5.68
CA LEU A 117 -6.09 -2.43 6.69
C LEU A 117 -7.35 -3.04 6.06
N ARG A 118 -7.84 -2.49 4.94
CA ARG A 118 -9.00 -3.04 4.22
C ARG A 118 -8.71 -4.45 3.71
N ILE A 119 -7.55 -4.65 3.08
CA ILE A 119 -7.12 -5.96 2.60
C ILE A 119 -7.02 -6.96 3.77
N ILE A 120 -6.38 -6.57 4.87
CA ILE A 120 -6.25 -7.41 6.08
C ILE A 120 -7.64 -7.84 6.58
N PHE A 121 -8.58 -6.91 6.72
CA PHE A 121 -9.93 -7.22 7.18
C PHE A 121 -10.67 -8.17 6.24
N ASP A 122 -10.62 -7.92 4.93
CA ASP A 122 -11.29 -8.78 3.95
C ASP A 122 -10.68 -10.19 3.90
N LEU A 123 -9.36 -10.31 4.03
CA LEU A 123 -8.68 -11.61 4.13
C LEU A 123 -9.15 -12.38 5.38
N HIS A 124 -9.10 -11.75 6.56
CA HIS A 124 -9.58 -12.39 7.79
C HIS A 124 -11.07 -12.71 7.74
N LYS A 125 -11.89 -11.90 7.07
CA LYS A 125 -13.33 -12.19 6.91
C LYS A 125 -13.59 -13.45 6.09
N ASN A 126 -12.85 -13.65 5.00
CA ASN A 126 -13.11 -14.72 4.02
C ASN A 126 -12.28 -16.01 4.28
N PHE A 127 -11.15 -15.92 5.00
CA PHE A 127 -10.22 -17.04 5.20
C PHE A 127 -9.94 -17.36 6.67
N ARG A 128 -10.92 -17.15 7.58
CA ARG A 128 -10.76 -17.27 9.05
C ARG A 128 -9.95 -18.48 9.54
N PRO A 129 -10.28 -19.74 9.18
CA PRO A 129 -9.56 -20.89 9.74
C PRO A 129 -8.07 -20.92 9.37
N THR A 130 -7.72 -20.33 8.23
CA THR A 130 -6.34 -20.30 7.73
C THR A 130 -5.50 -19.23 8.43
N LEU A 131 -6.13 -18.14 8.90
CA LEU A 131 -5.46 -16.92 9.36
C LEU A 131 -5.58 -16.66 10.86
N GLU A 132 -6.11 -17.60 11.63
CA GLU A 132 -6.36 -17.43 13.06
C GLU A 132 -5.09 -17.10 13.85
N SER A 133 -3.96 -17.72 13.50
CA SER A 133 -2.66 -17.45 14.13
C SER A 133 -2.14 -16.03 13.91
N GLU A 134 -2.62 -15.33 12.88
CA GLU A 134 -2.17 -13.98 12.51
C GLU A 134 -2.99 -12.88 13.20
N VAL A 135 -4.09 -13.24 13.88
CA VAL A 135 -4.94 -12.29 14.60
C VAL A 135 -4.20 -11.65 15.77
N GLN A 136 -3.49 -12.44 16.58
CA GLN A 136 -2.77 -11.92 17.75
C GLN A 136 -1.66 -10.94 17.36
N PRO A 137 -0.77 -11.24 16.38
CA PRO A 137 0.20 -10.28 15.87
C PRO A 137 -0.40 -8.94 15.43
N PHE A 138 -1.57 -8.96 14.79
CA PHE A 138 -2.28 -7.74 14.40
C PHE A 138 -2.75 -6.93 15.61
N LEU A 139 -3.34 -7.57 16.62
CA LEU A 139 -3.78 -6.90 17.84
C LEU A 139 -2.60 -6.31 18.64
N ASP A 140 -1.48 -7.03 18.72
CA ASP A 140 -0.27 -6.56 19.38
C ASP A 140 0.31 -5.33 18.68
N PHE A 141 0.27 -5.30 17.33
CA PHE A 141 0.63 -4.12 16.55
C PHE A 141 -0.28 -2.93 16.88
N VAL A 142 -1.61 -3.12 16.85
CA VAL A 142 -2.57 -2.05 17.17
C VAL A 142 -2.34 -1.50 18.57
N GLN A 143 -2.16 -2.38 19.57
CA GLN A 143 -1.89 -1.97 20.95
C GLN A 143 -0.64 -1.10 21.04
N ARG A 144 0.44 -1.48 20.35
CA ARG A 144 1.71 -0.72 20.30
C ARG A 144 1.53 0.68 19.72
N ILE A 145 0.76 0.82 18.63
CA ILE A 145 0.44 2.12 18.02
C ILE A 145 -0.33 3.01 18.99
N TYR A 146 -1.36 2.49 19.65
CA TYR A 146 -2.15 3.26 20.61
C TYR A 146 -1.35 3.64 21.87
N GLN A 147 -0.44 2.80 22.34
CA GLN A 147 0.49 3.13 23.43
C GLN A 147 1.46 4.25 23.04
N GLY A 148 1.85 4.34 21.76
CA GLY A 148 2.68 5.42 21.22
C GLY A 148 1.94 6.74 21.01
N LEU A 149 0.61 6.72 20.94
CA LEU A 149 -0.20 7.89 20.58
C LEU A 149 0.06 9.14 21.43
N PRO A 150 0.22 9.09 22.77
CA PRO A 150 0.53 10.29 23.55
C PRO A 150 1.80 11.01 23.08
N LYS A 151 2.84 10.26 22.68
CA LYS A 151 4.09 10.82 22.16
C LYS A 151 3.87 11.48 20.79
N THR A 152 3.10 10.83 19.91
CA THR A 152 2.75 11.40 18.60
C THR A 152 1.95 12.69 18.74
N VAL A 153 0.99 12.73 19.69
CA VAL A 153 0.22 13.94 19.99
C VAL A 153 1.15 15.06 20.48
N GLN A 154 2.05 14.78 21.43
CA GLN A 154 3.05 15.77 21.86
C GLN A 154 3.87 16.30 20.68
N LEU A 155 4.45 15.42 19.86
CA LEU A 155 5.26 15.81 18.70
C LEU A 155 4.50 16.71 17.72
N VAL A 156 3.27 16.34 17.35
CA VAL A 156 2.48 17.03 16.31
C VAL A 156 1.94 18.38 16.80
N PHE A 157 1.58 18.49 18.08
CA PHE A 157 0.99 19.72 18.63
C PHE A 157 2.03 20.66 19.25
N GLU A 158 3.10 20.16 19.87
CA GLU A 158 4.19 20.99 20.39
C GLU A 158 5.05 21.57 19.24
N GLY A 159 5.29 20.81 18.16
CA GLY A 159 5.97 21.29 16.97
C GLY A 159 5.24 22.43 16.25
N ARG A 160 3.90 22.43 16.26
CA ARG A 160 3.10 23.57 15.78
C ARG A 160 3.23 24.79 16.68
N SER A 161 3.24 24.60 18.00
CA SER A 161 3.41 25.69 18.97
C SER A 161 4.76 26.40 18.78
N LEU A 162 5.84 25.67 18.56
CA LEU A 162 7.18 26.24 18.32
C LEU A 162 7.27 26.97 16.97
N THR A 163 6.64 26.44 15.93
CA THR A 163 6.63 27.06 14.60
C THR A 163 5.78 28.33 14.59
N GLN A 164 4.63 28.32 15.27
CA GLN A 164 3.77 29.49 15.44
C GLN A 164 4.43 30.56 16.33
N ALA A 165 5.08 30.18 17.43
CA ALA A 165 5.81 31.11 18.30
C ALA A 165 6.98 31.77 17.56
N ARG A 166 7.72 31.04 16.72
CA ARG A 166 8.79 31.59 15.88
C ARG A 166 8.27 32.53 14.80
N ALA A 167 7.15 32.20 14.15
CA ALA A 167 6.52 33.08 13.18
C ALA A 167 6.02 34.40 13.81
N GLN A 168 5.44 34.32 15.02
CA GLN A 168 5.03 35.50 15.78
C GLN A 168 6.22 36.36 16.21
N ALA A 169 7.30 35.76 16.72
CA ALA A 169 8.52 36.49 17.09
C ALA A 169 9.19 37.18 15.90
N ALA A 170 9.22 36.53 14.72
CA ALA A 170 9.76 37.11 13.50
C ALA A 170 8.91 38.30 12.98
N SER A 171 7.58 38.20 13.09
CA SER A 171 6.67 39.30 12.70
C SER A 171 6.76 40.52 13.62
N GLN A 172 7.00 40.32 14.93
CA GLN A 172 7.19 41.41 15.89
C GLN A 172 8.55 42.10 15.74
N ALA A 173 9.59 41.39 15.31
CA ALA A 173 10.90 41.97 15.05
C ALA A 173 10.93 42.88 13.80
N GLN A 174 10.07 42.63 12.81
CA GLN A 174 9.94 43.47 11.61
C GLN A 174 9.06 44.71 11.80
N ALA A 175 8.18 44.72 12.80
CA ALA A 175 7.32 45.86 13.12
C ALA A 175 8.00 46.93 13.99
N ASN A 176 9.20 46.64 14.52
CA ASN A 176 9.99 47.53 15.37
C ASN A 176 11.21 48.14 14.65
N LEU A 177 11.24 48.08 13.31
CA LEU A 177 12.15 48.79 12.41
C LEU A 177 11.35 49.80 11.60
#